data_AF-A0A8C1ZZK8-F1
#
_entry.id   AF-A0A8C1ZZK8-F1
#
_cell.length_a   1.000
_cell.length_b   1.000
_cell.length_c   1.000
_cell.angle_alpha   90.00
_cell.angle_beta   90.00
_cell.angle_gamma   90.00
#
_symmetry.space_group_name_H-M   'P 1'
#
loop_
_entity.id
_entity.type
_entity.pdbx_description
1 polymer ?
#
loop_
_entity_poly.entity_id
_entity_poly.type
_entity_poly.pdbx_seq_one_letter_code
_entity_poly.pdbx_strand_id
1 'polypeptide(L)' 'MSISKIHAREILDSRGNPTVEVDLYTAKGRFRAAVPSGASTGVHEALELRDGDK' A
#
# COMPACT_ATOMS: atom_id res chain seq x y z
N MET A 1 -23.09 -5.35 -2.72
CA MET A 1 -22.09 -5.06 -3.76
C MET A 1 -20.79 -5.74 -3.35
N SER A 2 -20.25 -6.63 -4.17
CA SER A 2 -19.09 -7.47 -3.83
C SER A 2 -17.78 -6.97 -4.43
N ILE A 3 -16.67 -7.33 -3.79
CA ILE A 3 -15.33 -7.19 -4.33
C ILE A 3 -15.09 -8.30 -5.34
N SER A 4 -14.69 -7.97 -6.57
CA SER A 4 -14.42 -8.96 -7.62
C SER A 4 -12.93 -9.24 -7.81
N LYS A 5 -12.07 -8.26 -7.56
CA LYS A 5 -10.61 -8.38 -7.67
C LYS A 5 -9.90 -7.35 -6.82
N ILE A 6 -8.74 -7.75 -6.30
CA ILE A 6 -7.77 -6.88 -5.65
C ILE A 6 -6.43 -7.12 -6.31
N HIS A 7 -5.69 -6.07 -6.62
CA HIS A 7 -4.34 -6.19 -7.17
C HIS A 7 -3.43 -5.11 -6.58
N ALA A 8 -2.33 -5.53 -5.96
CA ALA A 8 -1.32 -4.66 -5.39
C ALA A 8 -0.07 -4.60 -6.28
N ARG A 9 0.67 -3.49 -6.19
CA ARG A 9 1.98 -3.32 -6.81
C ARG A 9 2.86 -2.42 -5.94
N GLU A 10 4.16 -2.51 -6.15
CA GLU A 10 5.13 -1.56 -5.60
C GLU A 10 5.17 -0.28 -6.46
N ILE A 11 5.21 0.86 -5.79
CA ILE A 11 5.50 2.18 -6.35
C ILE A 11 6.53 2.90 -5.47
N LEU A 12 7.00 4.07 -5.88
CA LEU A 12 7.90 4.90 -5.05
C LEU A 12 7.14 6.05 -4.39
N ASP A 13 7.46 6.30 -3.12
CA ASP A 13 7.00 7.48 -2.36
C ASP A 13 7.76 8.76 -2.77
N SER A 14 7.45 9.88 -2.10
CA SER A 14 8.10 11.18 -2.35
C SER A 14 9.58 11.24 -1.96
N ARG A 15 10.08 10.26 -1.19
CA ARG A 15 11.47 10.11 -0.76
C ARG A 15 12.21 9.04 -1.57
N GLY A 16 11.55 8.42 -2.55
CA GLY A 16 12.12 7.35 -3.37
C GLY A 16 12.12 5.97 -2.71
N ASN A 17 11.42 5.77 -1.59
CA ASN A 17 11.29 4.45 -0.98
C ASN A 17 10.12 3.67 -1.60
N PRO A 18 10.25 2.35 -1.75
CA PRO A 18 9.13 1.48 -2.08
C PRO A 18 7.92 1.68 -1.15
N THR A 19 6.71 1.67 -1.70
CA THR A 19 5.44 1.60 -0.95
C THR A 19 4.37 0.88 -1.78
N VAL A 20 3.26 0.50 -1.14
CA VAL A 20 2.20 -0.29 -1.76
C VAL A 20 1.10 0.60 -2.34
N GLU A 21 0.73 0.35 -3.60
CA GLU A 21 -0.49 0.84 -4.24
C GLU A 21 -1.43 -0.34 -4.54
N VAL A 22 -2.73 -0.15 -4.29
CA VAL A 22 -3.77 -1.17 -4.54
C VAL A 22 -4.84 -0.65 -5.48
N ASP A 23 -5.18 -1.48 -6.48
CA ASP A 23 -6.39 -1.35 -7.28
C ASP A 23 -7.46 -2.34 -6.78
N LEU A 24 -8.63 -1.81 -6.40
CA LEU A 24 -9.84 -2.54 -6.01
C LEU A 24 -10.88 -2.49 -7.13
N TYR A 25 -11.44 -3.64 -7.50
CA TYR A 25 -12.45 -3.76 -8.56
C TYR A 25 -13.79 -4.21 -7.98
N THR A 26 -14.85 -3.56 -8.45
CA THR A 26 -16.24 -3.87 -8.10
C THR A 26 -17.15 -3.60 -9.31
N ALA A 27 -18.44 -3.90 -9.20
CA ALA A 27 -19.42 -3.55 -10.23
C ALA A 27 -19.56 -2.04 -10.50
N LYS A 28 -19.08 -1.15 -9.60
CA LYS A 28 -19.09 0.31 -9.81
C LYS A 28 -17.81 0.84 -10.45
N GLY A 29 -16.83 -0.02 -10.71
CA GLY A 29 -15.57 0.36 -11.34
C GLY A 29 -14.34 0.06 -10.48
N ARG A 30 -13.24 0.74 -10.82
CA ARG A 30 -11.92 0.57 -10.20
C ARG A 30 -11.61 1.73 -9.27
N PHE A 31 -11.17 1.40 -8.07
CA PHE A 31 -10.76 2.34 -7.03
C PHE A 31 -9.28 2.11 -6.72
N ARG A 32 -8.52 3.19 -6.53
CA ARG A 32 -7.08 3.13 -6.33
C ARG A 32 -6.68 3.90 -5.08
N ALA A 33 -5.77 3.34 -4.30
CA ALA A 33 -5.18 4.00 -3.15
C ALA A 33 -3.70 3.61 -3.00
N ALA A 34 -2.87 4.56 -2.60
CA ALA A 34 -1.47 4.38 -2.26
C ALA A 34 -1.24 4.71 -0.78
N VAL A 35 -0.41 3.92 -0.10
CA VAL A 35 -0.10 4.10 1.31
C VAL A 35 1.14 4.98 1.48
N PRO A 36 1.13 6.00 2.36
CA PRO A 36 2.34 6.74 2.69
C PRO A 36 3.32 5.87 3.48
N SER A 37 4.62 6.05 3.25
CA SER A 37 5.66 5.38 4.03
C SER A 37 5.74 5.95 5.46
N GLY A 38 5.90 5.08 6.46
CA GLY A 38 6.28 5.50 7.79
C GLY A 38 7.71 6.06 7.87
N ALA A 39 8.01 6.71 9.00
CA ALA A 39 9.37 7.06 9.41
C ALA A 39 9.55 7.04 10.94
N SER A 40 8.43 7.03 11.66
CA SER A 40 8.39 7.02 13.11
C SER A 40 8.73 5.63 13.64
N THR A 41 9.38 5.59 14.81
CA THR A 41 9.78 4.37 15.52
C THR A 41 8.96 4.19 16.80
N GLY A 42 7.74 4.70 16.83
CA GLY A 42 6.86 4.65 17.99
C GLY A 42 6.57 3.21 18.40
N VAL A 43 6.75 2.88 19.68
CA VAL A 43 6.59 1.51 20.22
C VAL A 43 5.14 1.00 20.22
N HIS A 44 4.17 1.86 19.92
CA HIS A 44 2.74 1.56 19.90
C HIS A 44 2.10 1.78 18.53
N GLU A 45 2.90 2.02 17.49
CA GLU A 45 2.39 2.25 16.13
C GLU A 45 2.05 0.95 15.43
N ALA A 46 1.12 1.02 14.46
CA ALA A 46 0.91 -0.06 13.53
C ALA A 46 2.14 -0.20 12.63
N LEU A 47 2.75 -1.38 12.62
CA LEU A 47 4.01 -1.62 11.92
C LEU A 47 3.76 -1.89 10.43
N GLU A 48 4.52 -1.19 9.58
CA GLU A 48 4.64 -1.54 8.16
C GLU A 48 5.51 -2.79 7.97
N LEU A 49 5.18 -3.61 6.98
CA LEU A 49 5.99 -4.77 6.59
C LEU A 49 6.95 -4.36 5.47
N ARG A 50 8.23 -4.73 5.64
CA ARG A 50 9.32 -4.47 4.69
C ARG A 50 10.03 -5.77 4.38
N ASP A 51 10.46 -5.95 3.13
CA ASP A 51 11.08 -7.20 2.69
C ASP A 51 12.45 -7.45 3.35
N GLY A 52 13.23 -6.39 3.59
CA GLY A 52 14.50 -6.48 4.32
C GLY A 52 15.63 -7.13 3.53
N ASP A 53 15.45 -7.35 2.23
CA ASP A 53 16.48 -7.82 1.32
C ASP A 53 17.66 -6.82 1.30
N LYS A 54 18.86 -7.34 1.58
CA LYS A 54 20.14 -6.62 1.57
C LYS A 54 21.07 -7.15 0.51
#